data_AF-A0A9P4SA55-F1
#
_entry.id   AF-A0A9P4SA55-F1
#
_cell.length_a   1.000
_cell.length_b   1.000
_cell.length_c   1.000
_cell.angle_alpha   90.00
_cell.angle_beta   90.00
_cell.angle_gamma   90.00
#
_symmetry.space_group_name_H-M   'P 1'
#
loop_
_entity.id
_entity.type
_entity.pdbx_description
1 polymer ?
#
loop_
_entity_poly.entity_id
_entity_poly.type
_entity_poly.pdbx_seq_one_letter_code
_entity_poly.pdbx_strand_id
1 'polypeptide(L)'
;DLAAYMEMDDTKLPTKKATIRTFFGCLAKGLEYLHMCGVRHKDIKPRNILVHESRILLTDFGLSRVAGETGNNTTSGPTIMTRRYCAPEVGQYTSRNLSSDIWSLGCVYLELLGQLVGWESKFIESFLQSNGNHETAFWAN
;
A
#
# COMPACT_ATOMS: atom_id res chain seq x y z
N ASP A 1 -5.31 -10.11 -7.83
CA ASP A 1 -5.05 -8.92 -6.97
C ASP A 1 -4.49 -7.79 -7.81
N LEU A 2 -4.26 -6.61 -7.22
CA LEU A 2 -3.85 -5.40 -7.91
C LEU A 2 -2.45 -5.54 -8.54
N ALA A 3 -1.55 -6.33 -7.93
CA ALA A 3 -0.23 -6.58 -8.52
C ALA A 3 -0.39 -7.24 -9.89
N ALA A 4 -1.18 -8.32 -9.97
CA ALA A 4 -1.46 -9.00 -11.23
C ALA A 4 -2.22 -8.12 -12.23
N TYR A 5 -3.14 -7.28 -11.75
CA TYR A 5 -3.89 -6.34 -12.60
C TYR A 5 -2.98 -5.29 -13.27
N MET A 6 -1.98 -4.78 -12.56
CA MET A 6 -1.02 -3.81 -13.09
C MET A 6 -0.13 -4.40 -14.19
N GLU A 7 0.18 -5.70 -14.12
CA GLU A 7 0.98 -6.42 -15.14
C GLU A 7 0.16 -6.83 -16.39
N MET A 8 -1.16 -6.63 -16.39
CA MET A 8 -1.98 -6.95 -17.56
C MET A 8 -1.67 -6.03 -18.74
N ASP A 9 -1.61 -6.59 -19.94
CA ASP A 9 -1.41 -5.87 -21.19
C ASP A 9 -2.53 -4.83 -21.42
N ASP A 10 -2.13 -3.57 -21.61
CA ASP A 10 -3.05 -2.44 -21.84
C ASP A 10 -3.93 -2.66 -23.10
N THR A 11 -3.45 -3.41 -24.10
CA THR A 11 -4.24 -3.75 -25.30
C THR A 11 -5.43 -4.66 -25.00
N LYS A 12 -5.30 -5.49 -23.96
CA LYS A 12 -6.35 -6.41 -23.50
C LYS A 12 -7.30 -5.75 -22.53
N LEU A 13 -6.93 -4.58 -21.98
CA LEU A 13 -7.74 -3.84 -21.03
C LEU A 13 -7.76 -2.33 -21.38
N PRO A 14 -8.51 -1.92 -22.43
CA PRO A 14 -8.46 -0.56 -22.95
C PRO A 14 -8.85 0.52 -21.93
N THR A 15 -9.66 0.17 -20.93
CA THR A 15 -10.12 1.07 -19.87
C THR A 15 -9.21 1.07 -18.63
N LYS A 16 -8.13 0.28 -18.60
CA LYS A 16 -7.26 0.08 -17.42
C LYS A 16 -6.84 1.37 -16.76
N LYS A 17 -6.33 2.34 -17.53
CA LYS A 17 -5.89 3.64 -17.00
C LYS A 17 -7.05 4.49 -16.48
N ALA A 18 -8.25 4.40 -17.08
CA ALA A 18 -9.42 5.09 -16.56
C ALA A 18 -9.85 4.48 -15.21
N THR A 19 -9.86 3.15 -15.14
CA THR A 19 -10.13 2.40 -13.92
C THR A 19 -9.11 2.66 -12.81
N ILE A 20 -7.81 2.70 -13.11
CA ILE A 20 -6.76 3.01 -12.11
C ILE A 20 -6.98 4.38 -11.48
N ARG A 21 -7.46 5.38 -12.24
CA ARG A 21 -7.75 6.72 -11.67
C ARG A 21 -8.83 6.68 -10.59
N THR A 22 -9.82 5.80 -10.71
CA THR A 22 -10.87 5.68 -9.69
C THR A 22 -10.35 5.02 -8.40
N PHE A 23 -9.35 4.15 -8.52
CA PHE A 23 -8.80 3.40 -7.38
C PHE A 23 -8.23 4.27 -6.27
N PHE A 24 -7.66 5.43 -6.59
CA PHE A 24 -7.15 6.37 -5.57
C PHE A 24 -8.26 6.81 -4.60
N GLY A 25 -9.42 7.20 -5.12
CA GLY A 25 -10.55 7.59 -4.27
C GLY A 25 -11.09 6.41 -3.45
N CYS A 26 -11.27 5.26 -4.11
CA CYS A 26 -11.80 4.06 -3.46
C CYS A 26 -10.90 3.52 -2.35
N LEU A 27 -9.58 3.46 -2.57
CA LEU A 27 -8.62 2.99 -1.57
C LEU A 27 -8.53 3.95 -0.38
N ALA A 28 -8.50 5.27 -0.63
CA ALA A 28 -8.52 6.27 0.43
C ALA A 28 -9.78 6.13 1.31
N LYS A 29 -10.96 6.00 0.69
CA LYS A 29 -12.23 5.80 1.41
C LYS A 29 -12.28 4.47 2.16
N GLY A 30 -11.76 3.40 1.56
CA GLY A 30 -11.66 2.10 2.23
C GLY A 30 -10.77 2.17 3.46
N LEU A 31 -9.61 2.83 3.37
CA LEU A 31 -8.70 2.98 4.50
C LEU A 31 -9.26 3.91 5.58
N GLU A 32 -9.87 5.03 5.20
CA GLU A 32 -10.55 5.96 6.12
C GLU A 32 -11.60 5.20 6.94
N TYR A 33 -12.41 4.36 6.31
CA TYR A 33 -13.40 3.53 7.01
C TYR A 33 -12.76 2.60 8.03
N LEU A 34 -11.69 1.88 7.66
CA LEU A 34 -10.97 1.01 8.61
C LEU A 34 -10.45 1.81 9.82
N HIS A 35 -9.85 2.96 9.56
CA HIS A 35 -9.29 3.82 10.60
C HIS A 35 -10.37 4.40 11.52
N MET A 36 -11.54 4.77 10.99
CA MET A 36 -12.71 5.17 11.78
C MET A 36 -13.23 4.04 12.69
N CYS A 37 -13.12 2.79 12.23
CA CYS A 37 -13.42 1.60 13.05
C CYS A 37 -12.28 1.23 14.03
N GLY A 38 -11.23 2.04 14.12
CA GLY A 38 -10.06 1.74 14.96
C GLY A 38 -9.23 0.57 14.45
N VAL A 39 -9.40 0.16 13.18
CA VAL A 39 -8.69 -0.97 12.58
C VAL A 39 -7.45 -0.47 11.85
N ARG A 40 -6.30 -1.04 12.21
CA ARG A 40 -5.05 -0.92 11.44
C ARG A 40 -4.86 -2.17 10.61
N HIS A 41 -4.66 -2.01 9.31
CA HIS A 41 -4.49 -3.12 8.38
C HIS A 41 -3.12 -3.80 8.51
N LYS A 42 -2.05 -3.02 8.67
CA LYS A 42 -0.64 -3.44 8.84
C LYS A 42 0.04 -4.14 7.66
N ASP A 43 -0.65 -4.41 6.56
CA ASP A 43 -0.06 -5.11 5.40
C ASP A 43 -0.69 -4.67 4.06
N ILE A 44 -0.87 -3.36 3.91
CA ILE A 44 -1.36 -2.77 2.65
C ILE A 44 -0.25 -2.87 1.62
N LYS A 45 -0.55 -3.58 0.53
CA LYS A 45 0.33 -3.79 -0.63
C LYS A 45 -0.53 -4.26 -1.81
N PRO A 46 -0.06 -4.17 -3.06
CA PRO A 46 -0.87 -4.54 -4.23
C PRO A 46 -1.41 -5.98 -4.19
N ARG A 47 -0.67 -6.92 -3.61
CA ARG A 47 -1.13 -8.31 -3.47
C ARG A 47 -2.33 -8.48 -2.53
N ASN A 48 -2.49 -7.56 -1.57
CA ASN A 48 -3.58 -7.57 -0.59
C ASN A 48 -4.69 -6.58 -0.99
N ILE A 49 -4.76 -6.24 -2.26
CA ILE A 49 -5.80 -5.43 -2.85
C ILE A 49 -6.43 -6.21 -3.99
N LEU A 50 -7.72 -6.49 -3.91
CA LEU A 50 -8.45 -7.20 -4.97
C LEU A 50 -8.98 -6.21 -5.98
N VAL A 51 -8.89 -6.57 -7.25
CA VAL A 51 -9.53 -5.87 -8.36
C VAL A 51 -10.54 -6.81 -8.97
N HIS A 52 -11.78 -6.36 -9.05
CA HIS A 52 -12.86 -7.10 -9.70
C HIS A 52 -13.69 -6.13 -10.51
N GLU A 53 -13.66 -6.30 -11.83
CA GLU A 53 -14.24 -5.34 -12.79
C GLU A 53 -13.62 -3.94 -12.58
N SER A 54 -14.43 -2.94 -12.23
CA SER A 54 -14.02 -1.57 -11.92
C SER A 54 -13.91 -1.28 -10.42
N ARG A 55 -14.05 -2.30 -9.57
CA ARG A 55 -14.03 -2.18 -8.10
C ARG A 55 -12.70 -2.63 -7.53
N ILE A 56 -12.34 -2.02 -6.41
CA ILE A 56 -11.13 -2.32 -5.65
C ILE A 56 -11.47 -2.54 -4.18
N LEU A 57 -10.85 -3.55 -3.57
CA LEU A 57 -11.13 -3.95 -2.18
C LEU A 57 -9.84 -4.22 -1.43
N LEU A 58 -9.71 -3.69 -0.22
CA LEU A 58 -8.69 -4.12 0.73
C LEU A 58 -9.05 -5.52 1.26
N THR A 59 -8.07 -6.41 1.33
CA THR A 59 -8.24 -7.80 1.80
C THR A 59 -7.08 -8.22 2.69
N ASP A 60 -7.16 -9.45 3.22
CA ASP A 60 -6.14 -10.06 4.06
C ASP A 60 -5.89 -9.29 5.37
N PHE A 61 -6.87 -9.43 6.27
CA PHE A 61 -6.84 -8.86 7.61
C PHE A 61 -6.09 -9.75 8.61
N GLY A 62 -5.34 -10.77 8.16
CA GLY A 62 -4.66 -11.73 9.03
C GLY A 62 -3.64 -11.10 9.97
N LEU A 63 -3.07 -9.95 9.58
CA LEU A 63 -2.14 -9.17 10.40
C LEU A 63 -2.79 -7.95 11.07
N SER A 64 -4.07 -7.68 10.79
CA SER A 64 -4.75 -6.47 11.24
C SER A 64 -4.89 -6.41 12.75
N ARG A 65 -5.04 -5.19 13.27
CA ARG A 65 -5.21 -4.93 14.69
C ARG A 65 -6.34 -3.95 14.91
N VAL A 66 -7.27 -4.30 15.77
CA VAL A 66 -8.31 -3.40 16.27
C VAL A 66 -7.76 -2.69 17.51
N ALA A 67 -8.02 -1.38 17.62
CA ALA A 67 -7.77 -0.63 18.84
C ALA A 67 -8.49 -1.33 20.02
N GLY A 68 -7.80 -1.50 21.14
CA GLY A 68 -8.43 -2.04 22.35
C GLY A 68 -9.41 -1.04 22.97
N GLU A 69 -10.00 -1.41 24.12
CA GLU A 69 -10.97 -0.56 24.86
C GLU A 69 -10.46 0.85 25.18
N THR A 70 -9.14 1.03 25.27
CA THR A 70 -8.49 2.32 25.51
C THR A 70 -8.41 3.21 24.27
N GLY A 71 -8.86 2.74 23.09
CA GLY A 71 -8.70 3.42 21.81
C GLY A 71 -7.25 3.51 21.31
N ASN A 72 -6.28 3.01 22.08
CA ASN A 72 -4.87 3.10 21.72
C ASN A 72 -4.49 2.01 20.71
N ASN A 73 -4.20 2.43 19.48
CA ASN A 73 -3.69 1.54 18.42
C ASN A 73 -2.16 1.59 18.26
N THR A 74 -1.48 2.28 19.18
CA THR A 74 -0.03 2.44 19.16
C THR A 74 0.66 1.17 19.66
N THR A 75 1.67 0.72 18.92
CA THR A 75 2.48 -0.45 19.26
C THR A 75 3.94 -0.21 18.89
N SER A 76 4.88 -0.83 19.60
CA SER A 76 6.33 -0.72 19.35
C SER A 76 6.99 -2.10 19.35
N GLY A 77 8.26 -2.20 18.92
CA GLY A 77 9.04 -3.44 18.91
C GLY A 77 8.93 -4.28 17.62
N PRO A 78 9.47 -5.51 17.62
CA PRO A 78 9.40 -6.39 16.45
C PRO A 78 7.96 -6.71 16.01
N THR A 79 7.72 -6.82 14.70
CA THR A 79 6.42 -7.24 14.13
C THR A 79 6.64 -7.89 12.76
N ILE A 80 5.72 -8.77 12.36
CA ILE A 80 5.60 -9.21 10.98
C ILE A 80 5.21 -8.00 10.12
N MET A 81 5.88 -7.86 8.96
CA MET A 81 5.65 -6.77 8.01
C MET A 81 6.13 -7.18 6.61
N THR A 82 5.57 -6.56 5.57
CA THR A 82 6.17 -6.56 4.24
C THR A 82 7.15 -5.40 4.12
N ARG A 83 8.46 -5.67 4.14
CA ARG A 83 9.49 -4.61 4.17
C ARG A 83 9.32 -3.55 3.09
N ARG A 84 9.02 -3.92 1.85
CA ARG A 84 8.87 -2.93 0.76
C ARG A 84 7.89 -1.81 1.10
N TYR A 85 6.73 -2.13 1.68
CA TYR A 85 5.60 -1.20 1.85
C TYR A 85 5.43 -0.71 3.29
N CYS A 86 6.21 -1.21 4.25
CA CYS A 86 6.06 -0.77 5.64
C CYS A 86 6.52 0.68 5.81
N ALA A 87 6.01 1.35 6.83
CA ALA A 87 6.48 2.69 7.19
C ALA A 87 7.85 2.64 7.87
N PRO A 88 8.67 3.72 7.82
CA PRO A 88 9.98 3.76 8.45
C PRO A 88 9.94 3.40 9.93
N GLU A 89 8.94 3.91 10.67
CA GLU A 89 8.75 3.59 12.09
C GLU A 89 8.43 2.10 12.34
N VAL A 90 7.81 1.43 11.36
CA VAL A 90 7.56 -0.01 11.43
C VAL A 90 8.86 -0.78 11.21
N GLY A 91 9.64 -0.41 10.19
CA GLY A 91 10.93 -1.03 9.87
C GLY A 91 12.00 -0.81 10.95
N GLN A 92 11.95 0.32 11.65
CA GLN A 92 12.82 0.67 12.77
C GLN A 92 12.31 0.13 14.12
N TYR A 93 11.17 -0.56 14.15
CA TYR A 93 10.54 -1.09 15.36
C TYR A 93 10.19 -0.03 16.41
N THR A 94 10.01 1.22 15.99
CA THR A 94 9.61 2.32 16.87
C THR A 94 8.09 2.40 17.00
N SER A 95 7.61 3.45 17.67
CA SER A 95 6.19 3.66 17.91
C SER A 95 5.45 3.86 16.60
N ARG A 96 4.43 3.03 16.35
CA ARG A 96 3.58 3.12 15.16
C ARG A 96 2.10 3.02 15.48
N ASN A 97 1.28 3.75 14.74
CA ASN A 97 -0.18 3.82 14.90
C ASN A 97 -0.87 3.66 13.53
N LEU A 98 -2.06 4.23 13.33
CA LEU A 98 -2.80 4.19 12.07
C LEU A 98 -2.04 4.83 10.89
N SER A 99 -1.16 5.81 11.15
CA SER A 99 -0.36 6.49 10.13
C SER A 99 0.52 5.54 9.32
N SER A 100 0.93 4.41 9.90
CA SER A 100 1.77 3.45 9.17
C SER A 100 1.04 2.84 7.97
N ASP A 101 -0.29 2.71 8.03
CA ASP A 101 -1.08 2.25 6.88
C ASP A 101 -1.17 3.34 5.80
N ILE A 102 -1.16 4.62 6.18
CA ILE A 102 -1.18 5.75 5.24
C ILE A 102 0.11 5.74 4.41
N TRP A 103 1.25 5.49 5.05
CA TRP A 103 2.51 5.28 4.34
C TRP A 103 2.41 4.14 3.33
N SER A 104 1.96 2.96 3.77
CA SER A 104 1.81 1.79 2.90
C SER A 104 0.89 2.06 1.72
N LEU A 105 -0.20 2.82 1.93
CA LEU A 105 -1.08 3.27 0.86
C LEU A 105 -0.37 4.23 -0.10
N GLY A 106 0.46 5.15 0.41
CA GLY A 106 1.30 6.04 -0.40
C GLY A 106 2.25 5.28 -1.32
N CYS A 107 2.87 4.20 -0.83
CA CYS A 107 3.69 3.30 -1.66
C CYS A 107 2.88 2.68 -2.81
N VAL A 108 1.65 2.21 -2.53
CA VAL A 108 0.75 1.69 -3.58
C VAL A 108 0.39 2.78 -4.59
N TYR A 109 0.14 4.01 -4.13
CA TYR A 109 -0.16 5.14 -5.01
C TYR A 109 0.98 5.50 -5.95
N LEU A 110 2.24 5.43 -5.49
CA LEU A 110 3.40 5.62 -6.36
C LEU A 110 3.45 4.59 -7.49
N GLU A 111 3.17 3.32 -7.18
CA GLU A 111 3.11 2.26 -8.19
C GLU A 111 1.95 2.46 -9.18
N LEU A 112 0.76 2.88 -8.69
CA LEU A 112 -0.38 3.22 -9.55
C LEU A 112 -0.11 4.45 -10.44
N LEU A 113 0.60 5.46 -9.93
CA LEU A 113 1.02 6.61 -10.71
C LEU A 113 1.97 6.18 -11.83
N GLY A 114 2.92 5.28 -11.54
CA GLY A 114 3.78 4.69 -12.55
C GLY A 114 3.00 4.05 -13.70
N GLN A 115 1.94 3.31 -13.39
CA GLN A 115 1.05 2.72 -14.41
C GLN A 115 0.34 3.78 -15.28
N LEU A 116 -0.10 4.89 -14.67
CA LEU A 116 -0.76 5.96 -15.41
C LEU A 116 0.21 6.68 -16.35
N VAL A 117 1.41 6.98 -15.87
CA VAL A 117 2.47 7.67 -16.61
C VAL A 117 3.13 6.77 -17.66
N GLY A 118 3.13 5.45 -17.45
CA GLY A 118 3.82 4.49 -18.32
C GLY A 118 5.28 4.30 -17.95
N TRP A 119 5.61 4.35 -16.66
CA TRP A 119 6.93 3.96 -16.17
C TRP A 119 7.16 2.46 -16.37
N GLU A 120 8.40 2.09 -16.66
CA GLU A 120 8.80 0.68 -16.66
C GLU A 120 8.59 0.05 -15.27
N SER A 121 8.27 -1.25 -15.22
CA SER A 121 7.88 -1.93 -13.98
C SER A 121 8.90 -1.79 -12.84
N LYS A 122 10.19 -1.64 -13.17
CA LYS A 122 11.28 -1.50 -12.18
C LYS A 122 11.75 -0.06 -11.98
N PHE A 123 11.12 0.92 -12.61
CA PHE A 123 11.55 2.32 -12.53
C PHE A 123 11.71 2.81 -11.09
N ILE A 124 10.72 2.55 -10.23
CA ILE A 124 10.78 2.97 -8.82
C ILE A 124 11.95 2.30 -8.09
N GLU A 125 12.17 1.00 -8.32
CA GLU A 125 13.28 0.26 -7.69
C GLU A 125 14.63 0.84 -8.10
N SER A 126 14.83 1.04 -9.40
CA SER A 126 16.05 1.63 -9.95
C SER A 126 16.24 3.06 -9.45
N PHE A 127 15.17 3.84 -9.37
CA PHE A 127 15.20 5.21 -8.87
C PHE A 127 15.63 5.26 -7.40
N LEU A 128 15.00 4.46 -6.53
CA LEU A 128 15.35 4.39 -5.10
C LEU A 128 16.79 3.90 -4.89
N GLN A 129 17.22 2.89 -5.63
CA GLN A 129 18.59 2.36 -5.53
C GLN A 129 19.66 3.39 -5.95
N SER A 130 19.34 4.22 -6.94
CA SER A 130 20.30 5.18 -7.50
C SER A 130 20.29 6.55 -6.81
N ASN A 131 19.15 6.94 -6.22
CA ASN A 131 18.96 8.29 -5.67
C ASN A 131 18.63 8.32 -4.16
N GLY A 132 18.36 7.17 -3.54
CA GLY A 132 18.13 7.05 -2.12
C GLY A 132 19.30 6.39 -1.38
N ASN A 133 18.99 5.57 -0.38
CA ASN A 133 19.99 4.91 0.47
C ASN A 133 20.50 3.57 -0.10
N HIS A 134 20.47 3.40 -1.43
CA HIS A 134 20.83 2.18 -2.15
C HIS A 134 19.96 0.94 -1.84
N GLU A 135 18.81 1.16 -1.22
CA GLU A 135 17.80 0.13 -0.91
C GLU A 135 16.62 0.22 -1.88
N THR A 136 15.95 -0.89 -2.14
CA THR A 136 14.77 -0.93 -3.04
C THR A 136 13.43 -0.81 -2.30
N ALA A 137 13.46 -0.87 -0.97
CA ALA A 137 12.28 -0.81 -0.13
C ALA A 137 11.95 0.65 0.26
N PHE A 138 10.67 1.02 0.24
CA PHE A 138 10.26 2.41 0.50
C PHE A 138 10.66 2.88 1.91
N TRP A 139 10.52 2.05 2.93
CA TRP A 139 10.80 2.42 4.33
C TRP A 139 12.27 2.84 4.59
N ALA A 140 13.18 2.44 3.72
CA ALA A 140 14.62 2.66 3.87
C ALA A 140 15.12 3.88 3.07
N ASN A 141 14.25 4.59 2.35
CA ASN A 141 14.56 5.75 1.51
C ASN A 141 13.70 6.95 1.93
#